data_AF-K1Z9M5-F1
#
_entry.id   AF-K1Z9M5-F1
#
_cell.length_a   1.000
_cell.length_b   1.000
_cell.length_c   1.000
_cell.angle_alpha   90.00
_cell.angle_beta   90.00
_cell.angle_gamma   90.00
#
_symmetry.space_group_name_H-M   'P 1'
#
loop_
_entity.id
_entity.type
_entity.pdbx_description
1 polymer ?
#
loop_
_entity_poly.entity_id
_entity_poly.type
_entity_poly.pdbx_seq_one_letter_code
_entity_poly.pdbx_strand_id
1 'polypeptide(L)'
;QSGELQDRTEWHRIVFFNRLAEIVGEYLHKGSKIYVEGSLRTRKWQDKNGLDRYTTEIIAGEMHMLDSRSGSSANAPEKHPPHQASHSHHHEIAEPATSPPRSNIDAAIPFNDIAAPVANIDDDIPF
;
A
#
# COMPACT_ATOMS: atom_id res chain seq x y z
N GLN A 1 8.49 8.11 -35.03
CA GLN A 1 8.59 7.35 -33.77
C GLN A 1 7.45 6.35 -33.79
N SER A 2 7.75 5.05 -33.93
CA SER A 2 6.73 3.99 -34.06
C SER A 2 5.90 3.91 -32.78
N GLY A 3 4.58 4.06 -32.87
CA GLY A 3 3.65 4.04 -31.75
C GLY A 3 3.28 2.64 -31.29
N GLU A 4 4.24 1.73 -31.24
CA GLU A 4 4.03 0.34 -30.89
C GLU A 4 3.98 0.17 -29.36
N LEU A 5 3.06 -0.67 -28.87
CA LEU A 5 2.93 -0.95 -27.44
C LEU A 5 4.21 -1.65 -26.94
N GLN A 6 4.85 -1.04 -25.94
CA GLN A 6 6.05 -1.59 -25.31
C GLN A 6 5.72 -2.11 -23.92
N ASP A 7 5.88 -3.40 -23.71
CA ASP A 7 5.75 -4.02 -22.39
C ASP A 7 7.01 -3.80 -21.56
N ARG A 8 6.83 -3.41 -20.29
CA ARG A 8 7.90 -3.33 -19.28
C ARG A 8 7.50 -4.12 -18.05
N THR A 9 8.36 -5.05 -17.66
CA THR A 9 8.16 -5.89 -16.47
C THR A 9 9.22 -5.57 -15.44
N GLU A 10 8.78 -5.28 -14.23
CA GLU A 10 9.65 -4.98 -13.09
C GLU A 10 9.56 -6.09 -12.05
N TRP A 11 10.70 -6.44 -11.46
CA TRP A 11 10.80 -7.50 -10.44
C TRP A 11 11.06 -6.88 -9.07
N HIS A 12 10.10 -7.06 -8.16
CA HIS A 12 10.17 -6.52 -6.82
C HIS A 12 10.54 -7.60 -5.80
N ARG A 13 11.50 -7.32 -4.93
CA ARG A 13 11.85 -8.18 -3.79
C ARG A 13 11.05 -7.75 -2.57
N ILE A 14 10.12 -8.60 -2.14
CA ILE A 14 9.21 -8.35 -1.02
C ILE A 14 9.58 -9.29 0.13
N VAL A 15 9.64 -8.76 1.35
CA VAL A 15 9.96 -9.50 2.57
C VAL A 15 8.77 -9.46 3.52
N PHE A 16 8.25 -10.63 3.86
CA PHE A 16 7.15 -10.80 4.81
C PHE A 16 7.69 -11.33 6.14
N PHE A 17 7.15 -10.81 7.25
CA PHE A 17 7.52 -11.21 8.60
C PHE A 17 6.29 -11.65 9.40
N ASN A 18 6.53 -12.33 10.53
CA ASN A 18 5.51 -12.70 11.51
C ASN A 18 4.32 -13.45 10.86
N ARG A 19 3.09 -13.13 11.28
CA ARG A 19 1.86 -13.75 10.77
C ARG A 19 1.68 -13.62 9.26
N LEU A 20 2.19 -12.55 8.63
CA LEU A 20 2.11 -12.42 7.18
C LEU A 20 2.95 -13.47 6.46
N ALA A 21 4.12 -13.84 7.00
CA ALA A 21 4.95 -14.89 6.42
C ALA A 21 4.26 -16.26 6.45
N GLU A 22 3.52 -16.56 7.53
CA GLU A 22 2.72 -17.79 7.65
C GLU A 22 1.59 -17.83 6.61
N ILE A 23 0.82 -16.74 6.49
CA ILE A 23 -0.26 -16.62 5.51
C ILE A 23 0.29 -16.77 4.09
N VAL A 24 1.39 -16.09 3.77
CA VAL A 24 2.01 -16.17 2.45
C VAL A 24 2.51 -17.58 2.16
N GLY A 25 3.15 -18.24 3.14
CA GLY A 25 3.64 -19.61 2.98
C GLY A 25 2.53 -20.63 2.74
N GLU A 26 1.34 -20.41 3.32
CA GLU A 26 0.22 -21.34 3.19
C GLU A 26 -0.64 -21.09 1.95
N TYR A 27 -0.87 -19.82 1.59
CA TYR A 27 -1.87 -19.46 0.57
C TYR A 27 -1.31 -18.95 -0.75
N LEU A 28 -0.05 -18.48 -0.80
CA LEU A 28 0.52 -17.98 -2.05
C LEU A 28 1.26 -19.06 -2.82
N HIS A 29 1.03 -19.06 -4.12
CA HIS A 29 1.71 -19.93 -5.07
C HIS A 29 2.24 -19.11 -6.24
N LYS A 30 3.06 -19.74 -7.09
CA LYS A 30 3.57 -19.07 -8.28
C LYS A 30 2.39 -18.61 -9.16
N GLY A 31 2.36 -17.33 -9.49
CA GLY A 31 1.32 -16.72 -10.33
C GLY A 31 0.15 -16.11 -9.55
N SER A 32 0.09 -16.28 -8.22
CA SER A 32 -0.91 -15.63 -7.38
C SER A 32 -0.84 -14.11 -7.53
N LYS A 33 -1.99 -13.48 -7.76
CA LYS A 33 -2.08 -12.03 -7.80
C LYS A 33 -2.30 -11.49 -6.40
N ILE A 34 -1.48 -10.53 -6.00
CA ILE A 34 -1.54 -9.92 -4.67
C ILE A 34 -1.40 -8.41 -4.75
N TYR A 35 -2.07 -7.73 -3.83
CA TYR A 35 -1.77 -6.37 -3.43
C TYR A 35 -0.84 -6.41 -2.20
N VAL A 36 0.15 -5.53 -2.16
CA VAL A 36 1.09 -5.40 -1.04
C VAL A 36 1.32 -3.93 -0.75
N GLU A 37 1.24 -3.56 0.53
CA GLU A 37 1.68 -2.27 1.05
C GLU A 37 2.85 -2.47 2.02
N GLY A 38 3.81 -1.56 2.02
CA GLY A 38 4.99 -1.67 2.86
C GLY A 38 5.92 -0.46 2.76
N SER A 39 7.14 -0.64 3.25
CA SER A 39 8.19 0.40 3.22
C SER A 39 9.41 -0.08 2.43
N LEU A 40 10.09 0.84 1.74
CA LEU A 40 11.36 0.56 1.09
C LEU A 40 12.49 0.57 2.11
N ARG A 41 13.30 -0.48 2.10
CA ARG A 41 14.49 -0.59 2.94
C ARG A 41 15.69 -0.98 2.08
N THR A 42 16.72 -0.13 2.11
CA THR A 42 18.00 -0.45 1.50
C THR A 42 18.95 -0.94 2.58
N ARG A 43 19.52 -2.13 2.39
CA ARG A 43 20.57 -2.65 3.27
C ARG A 43 21.88 -2.79 2.53
N LYS A 44 22.96 -2.53 3.26
CA LYS A 44 24.33 -2.76 2.84
C LYS A 44 24.78 -4.13 3.33
N TRP A 45 25.44 -4.90 2.48
CA TRP A 45 26.04 -6.18 2.84
C TRP A 45 27.34 -6.39 2.04
N GLN A 46 28.26 -7.19 2.55
CA GLN A 46 29.50 -7.53 1.84
C GLN A 46 29.37 -8.87 1.12
N ASP A 47 29.80 -8.91 -0.14
CA ASP A 47 29.90 -10.16 -0.87
C ASP A 47 31.14 -10.97 -0.47
N LYS A 48 31.30 -12.16 -1.08
CA LYS A 48 32.41 -13.07 -0.77
C LYS A 48 33.79 -12.48 -1.10
N ASN A 49 33.86 -11.45 -1.94
CA ASN A 49 35.08 -10.75 -2.33
C ASN A 49 35.34 -9.53 -1.42
N GLY A 50 34.50 -9.30 -0.41
CA GLY A 50 34.58 -8.14 0.49
C GLY A 50 34.04 -6.84 -0.10
N LEU A 51 33.38 -6.89 -1.27
CA LEU A 51 32.83 -5.70 -1.90
C LEU A 51 31.47 -5.35 -1.27
N ASP A 52 31.27 -4.08 -0.99
CA ASP A 52 30.00 -3.56 -0.50
C ASP A 52 28.93 -3.62 -1.59
N ARG A 53 27.78 -4.18 -1.26
CA ARG A 53 26.61 -4.31 -2.12
C ARG A 53 25.39 -3.73 -1.42
N TYR A 54 24.48 -3.17 -2.21
CA TYR A 54 23.23 -2.62 -1.73
C TYR A 54 22.06 -3.41 -2.31
N THR A 55 21.03 -3.62 -1.49
CA THR A 55 19.80 -4.27 -1.94
C THR A 55 18.62 -3.52 -1.35
N THR A 56 17.73 -3.08 -2.23
CA THR A 56 16.47 -2.45 -1.87
C THR A 56 15.39 -3.51 -1.82
N GLU A 57 14.67 -3.58 -0.71
CA GLU A 57 13.62 -4.56 -0.44
C GLU A 57 12.37 -3.82 0.01
N ILE A 58 11.19 -4.36 -0.31
CA ILE A 58 9.92 -3.88 0.24
C ILE A 58 9.62 -4.72 1.47
N ILE A 59 9.60 -4.08 2.64
CA ILE A 59 9.16 -4.71 3.89
C ILE A 59 7.65 -4.60 3.96
N ALA A 60 6.95 -5.71 3.78
CA ALA A 60 5.49 -5.74 3.73
C ALA A 60 4.88 -5.46 5.11
N GLY A 61 3.96 -4.50 5.17
CA GLY A 61 3.11 -4.22 6.32
C GLY A 61 1.70 -4.80 6.17
N GLU A 62 1.19 -4.86 4.95
CA GLU A 62 -0.14 -5.40 4.63
C GLU A 62 -0.13 -6.11 3.27
N MET A 63 -1.03 -7.09 3.11
CA MET A 63 -1.26 -7.77 1.84
C MET A 63 -2.72 -8.18 1.67
N HIS A 64 -3.17 -8.23 0.41
CA HIS A 64 -4.44 -8.84 0.01
C HIS A 64 -4.24 -9.77 -1.17
N MET A 65 -4.87 -10.95 -1.11
CA MET A 65 -4.97 -11.83 -2.29
C MET A 65 -6.01 -11.25 -3.25
N LEU A 66 -5.65 -11.18 -4.53
CA LEU A 66 -6.50 -10.66 -5.60
C LEU A 66 -7.01 -11.77 -6.52
N ASP A 67 -6.58 -13.01 -6.29
CA ASP A 67 -7.17 -14.16 -6.97
C ASP A 67 -8.65 -14.20 -6.62
N SER A 68 -9.50 -14.13 -7.64
CA SER A 68 -10.94 -14.28 -7.44
C SER A 68 -11.16 -15.66 -6.85
N ARG A 69 -12.05 -15.78 -5.85
CA ARG A 69 -12.69 -17.06 -5.54
C ARG A 69 -13.54 -17.48 -6.74
N SER A 70 -12.91 -17.86 -7.84
CA SER A 70 -13.59 -18.53 -8.93
C SER A 70 -14.04 -19.88 -8.39
N GLY A 71 -15.35 -20.09 -8.28
CA GLY A 71 -15.89 -21.42 -8.06
C GLY A 71 -16.71 -21.67 -6.80
N SER A 72 -17.33 -20.66 -6.19
CA SER A 72 -18.43 -20.94 -5.24
C SER A 72 -19.61 -19.96 -5.35
N SER A 73 -19.93 -19.51 -6.56
CA SER A 73 -21.34 -19.34 -6.94
C SER A 73 -21.73 -20.57 -7.74
N ALA A 74 -21.88 -21.68 -7.01
CA ALA A 74 -22.64 -22.81 -7.51
C ALA A 74 -24.06 -22.30 -7.82
N ASN A 75 -24.50 -22.50 -9.06
CA ASN A 75 -25.90 -22.47 -9.50
C ASN A 75 -26.90 -22.52 -8.34
N ALA A 76 -27.39 -21.35 -7.91
CA ALA A 76 -28.71 -21.27 -7.32
C ALA A 76 -29.66 -21.13 -8.51
N PRO A 77 -30.50 -22.12 -8.84
CA PRO A 77 -31.56 -21.90 -9.80
C PRO A 77 -32.47 -20.79 -9.26
N GLU A 78 -32.58 -19.71 -10.03
CA GLU A 78 -33.67 -18.73 -9.95
C GLU A 78 -34.99 -19.50 -9.78
N LYS A 79 -35.53 -19.50 -8.57
CA LYS A 79 -36.97 -19.67 -8.36
C LYS A 79 -37.51 -18.27 -8.13
N HIS A 80 -37.97 -17.64 -9.20
CA HIS A 80 -38.88 -16.51 -9.13
C HIS A 80 -40.27 -17.04 -8.81
N PRO A 81 -40.93 -16.61 -7.72
CA PRO A 81 -42.37 -16.51 -7.68
C PRO A 81 -42.80 -15.10 -8.12
N PRO A 82 -43.77 -14.95 -9.03
CA PRO A 82 -44.37 -13.66 -9.34
C PRO A 82 -45.46 -13.35 -8.31
N HIS A 83 -45.37 -12.23 -7.60
CA HIS A 83 -46.50 -11.58 -6.94
C HIS A 83 -46.09 -10.13 -6.64
N GLN A 84 -46.44 -9.17 -7.50
CA GLN A 84 -47.71 -8.42 -7.55
C GLN A 84 -47.85 -7.39 -6.41
N ALA A 85 -47.76 -6.15 -6.86
CA ALA A 85 -48.46 -4.94 -6.41
C ALA A 85 -48.14 -4.35 -5.02
N SER A 86 -47.69 -3.09 -5.11
CA SER A 86 -48.05 -1.93 -4.28
C SER A 86 -47.76 -2.02 -2.78
N HIS A 87 -47.07 -1.02 -2.24
CA HIS A 87 -47.58 -0.15 -1.17
C HIS A 87 -46.60 1.01 -0.97
N SER A 88 -47.11 2.22 -1.20
CA SER A 88 -46.50 3.49 -0.83
C SER A 88 -46.18 3.53 0.67
N HIS A 89 -44.99 3.97 1.04
CA HIS A 89 -44.68 4.40 2.41
C HIS A 89 -44.08 5.81 2.39
N HIS A 90 -44.96 6.74 2.72
CA HIS A 90 -44.78 8.06 3.30
C HIS A 90 -44.23 8.04 4.75
N HIS A 91 -42.96 8.38 4.96
CA HIS A 91 -42.37 8.93 6.19
C HIS A 91 -40.88 9.18 5.88
N GLU A 92 -40.17 10.21 6.35
CA GLU A 92 -40.19 10.87 7.64
C GLU A 92 -39.46 12.23 7.56
N ILE A 93 -39.69 13.04 8.59
CA ILE A 93 -39.35 14.44 8.81
C ILE A 93 -37.92 14.58 9.41
N ALA A 94 -37.39 15.81 9.32
CA ALA A 94 -36.41 16.47 10.18
C ALA A 94 -34.91 16.43 9.81
N GLU A 95 -34.45 17.60 9.36
CA GLU A 95 -33.12 18.14 9.64
C GLU A 95 -32.92 18.34 11.16
N PRO A 96 -31.69 18.14 11.66
CA PRO A 96 -31.17 19.00 12.70
C PRO A 96 -29.89 19.72 12.25
N ALA A 97 -29.95 21.05 12.29
CA ALA A 97 -28.79 21.94 12.26
C ALA A 97 -27.96 21.78 13.55
N THR A 98 -26.62 21.83 13.49
CA THR A 98 -25.77 22.87 14.13
C THR A 98 -24.25 22.63 13.97
N SER A 99 -23.63 23.57 13.27
CA SER A 99 -22.34 24.28 13.46
C SER A 99 -20.95 23.59 13.63
N PRO A 100 -19.87 24.23 13.10
CA PRO A 100 -18.46 23.79 13.14
C PRO A 100 -17.66 24.54 14.24
N PRO A 101 -16.33 24.69 14.12
CA PRO A 101 -15.24 23.75 14.33
C PRO A 101 -14.50 24.03 15.67
N ARG A 102 -13.60 23.15 16.12
CA ARG A 102 -12.62 23.50 17.17
C ARG A 102 -11.21 23.51 16.62
N SER A 103 -10.55 24.58 17.01
CA SER A 103 -9.30 25.17 16.57
C SER A 103 -8.08 24.64 17.33
N ASN A 104 -6.95 24.75 16.63
CA ASN A 104 -5.61 25.09 17.10
C ASN A 104 -4.86 24.09 17.97
N ILE A 105 -3.81 23.52 17.38
CA ILE A 105 -2.56 23.23 18.08
C ILE A 105 -1.50 24.12 17.43
N ASP A 106 -1.34 25.33 17.98
CA ASP A 106 -0.08 26.04 17.96
C ASP A 106 0.85 25.35 18.97
N ALA A 107 1.86 24.65 18.47
CA ALA A 107 3.03 24.30 19.25
C ALA A 107 4.26 24.60 18.40
N ALA A 108 4.63 25.89 18.40
CA ALA A 108 5.95 26.33 17.99
C ALA A 108 6.99 25.62 18.87
N ILE A 109 7.82 24.79 18.25
CA ILE A 109 9.03 24.25 18.88
C ILE A 109 10.15 25.25 18.55
N PRO A 110 10.80 25.88 19.56
CA PRO A 110 11.92 26.77 19.30
C PRO A 110 13.12 25.94 18.82
N PHE A 111 13.57 26.20 17.59
CA PHE A 111 14.86 25.72 17.09
C PHE A 111 15.95 26.49 17.81
N ASN A 112 16.58 25.85 18.78
CA ASN A 112 17.77 26.36 19.45
C ASN A 112 18.97 26.22 18.51
N ASP A 113 19.66 27.34 18.31
CA ASP A 113 20.93 27.49 17.61
C ASP A 113 21.94 26.41 17.99
N ILE A 114 22.50 25.74 16.97
CA ILE A 114 23.83 25.15 17.05
C ILE A 114 24.66 25.80 15.95
N ALA A 115 25.36 26.86 16.32
CA ALA A 115 26.46 27.39 15.56
C ALA A 115 27.59 26.35 15.50
N ALA A 116 27.90 25.88 14.30
CA ALA A 116 29.20 25.33 13.95
C ALA A 116 29.57 25.87 12.55
N PRO A 117 30.75 26.50 12.38
CA PRO A 117 31.17 26.98 11.07
C PRO A 117 31.54 25.78 10.19
N VAL A 118 30.71 25.47 9.20
CA VAL A 118 31.06 24.57 8.09
C VAL A 118 32.01 25.31 7.15
N ALA A 119 33.28 25.37 7.54
CA ALA A 119 34.36 25.70 6.62
C ALA A 119 34.57 24.50 5.67
N ASN A 120 34.50 24.79 4.37
CA ASN A 120 34.94 23.97 3.23
C ASN A 120 33.98 22.87 2.75
N ILE A 121 32.93 23.28 2.00
CA ILE A 121 32.09 22.43 1.14
C ILE A 121 32.36 22.71 -0.36
N ASP A 122 33.35 23.56 -0.67
CA ASP A 122 33.63 24.03 -2.04
C ASP A 122 34.77 23.27 -2.74
N ASP A 123 35.10 22.06 -2.30
CA ASP A 123 36.17 21.28 -2.90
C ASP A 123 35.76 19.80 -2.94
N ASP A 124 35.36 19.33 -4.12
CA ASP A 124 35.20 17.92 -4.52
C ASP A 124 33.77 17.32 -4.54
N ILE A 125 32.85 17.91 -5.33
CA ILE A 125 31.68 17.19 -5.89
C ILE A 125 32.00 16.78 -7.34
N PRO A 126 32.33 15.51 -7.64
CA PRO A 126 32.51 15.06 -9.02
C PRO A 126 31.16 14.94 -9.76
N PHE A 127 31.15 15.38 -11.03
CA PHE A 127 30.03 15.28 -11.98
C PHE A 127 29.53 13.85 -12.20
#